data_AF-A0A196SL14-F1
#
_entry.id   AF-A0A196SL14-F1
#
_cell.length_a   1.000
_cell.length_b   1.000
_cell.length_c   1.000
_cell.angle_alpha   90.00
_cell.angle_beta   90.00
_cell.angle_gamma   90.00
#
_symmetry.space_group_name_H-M   'P 1'
#
loop_
_entity.id
_entity.type
_entity.pdbx_description
1 polymer ?
#
loop_
_entity_poly.entity_id
_entity_poly.type
_entity_poly.pdbx_seq_one_letter_code
_entity_poly.pdbx_strand_id
1 'polypeptide(L)'
;MLTSTRFLVAFLPFLFIACTIQFISSRARTPANSSIVYYMRNDLPEDFVDEKQQKEEYQKLLDEANRDETPFYKIDGLDDLKLRYLRLVGRPFRFRKSRLPTYPTIPYGMPVSVLQEPSFEGMPNVTFLTLMLSRSCDFKIRSIVRNQTKGRQHDHDYHIVFVLATSATPCNEEIALENEKNGDILQFNHMDTYNNITLSVLFALHYVSRQNLPVKYVFKTDSDCVVNYPLLKQYIAKLPKDNQEKLYMGRCDMGSGYNYYLATRKNFIPRSLILNELFIPYYVTGGGYVISYSVLPRLLLGIRHLPFIGHNEDVNVGRGMKMMGIPCVNIKDKWISRYGCDSKEVCSEYVVLHPYAYDEEIIRFYSYVQ
;
A
#
# COMPACT_ATOMS: atom_id res chain seq x y z
N MET A 1 8.57 -70.91 22.52
CA MET A 1 9.47 -71.32 21.42
C MET A 1 9.60 -70.12 20.49
N LEU A 2 10.62 -69.26 20.68
CA LEU A 2 11.98 -69.34 20.10
C LEU A 2 11.90 -69.29 18.56
N THR A 3 12.47 -68.31 17.85
CA THR A 3 13.87 -67.81 17.85
C THR A 3 13.90 -66.34 17.36
N SER A 4 14.50 -65.34 18.05
CA SER A 4 15.92 -65.05 18.32
C SER A 4 16.80 -64.84 17.08
N THR A 5 17.13 -63.58 16.78
CA THR A 5 18.50 -63.18 16.40
C THR A 5 18.77 -61.73 16.83
N ARG A 6 19.64 -61.59 17.85
CA ARG A 6 20.33 -60.36 18.28
C ARG A 6 21.48 -60.07 17.32
N PHE A 7 21.90 -58.81 17.16
CA PHE A 7 23.31 -58.36 17.12
C PHE A 7 23.30 -56.83 17.31
N LEU A 8 23.66 -56.29 18.48
CA LEU A 8 24.99 -56.01 19.05
C LEU A 8 25.41 -54.55 18.81
N VAL A 9 25.30 -53.79 19.91
CA VAL A 9 25.90 -52.47 20.11
C VAL A 9 27.41 -52.62 20.06
N ALA A 10 28.07 -51.89 19.17
CA ALA A 10 29.52 -51.69 19.18
C ALA A 10 29.82 -50.21 19.39
N PHE A 11 30.23 -49.90 20.61
CA PHE A 11 30.97 -48.68 20.94
C PHE A 11 32.30 -48.68 20.18
N LEU A 12 32.61 -47.58 19.49
CA LEU A 12 33.96 -47.28 19.01
C LEU A 12 34.34 -45.85 19.48
N PRO A 13 35.60 -45.66 19.88
CA PRO A 13 36.00 -44.64 20.85
C PRO A 13 36.25 -43.27 20.21
N PHE A 14 35.99 -42.23 21.01
CA PHE A 14 36.49 -40.88 20.78
C PHE A 14 38.03 -40.90 20.76
N LEU A 15 38.63 -40.70 19.59
CA LEU A 15 40.03 -40.29 19.50
C LEU A 15 40.07 -38.75 19.62
N PHE A 16 40.44 -38.27 20.81
CA PHE A 16 40.86 -36.90 21.02
C PHE A 16 42.21 -36.69 20.31
N ILE A 17 42.20 -36.01 19.17
CA ILE A 17 43.41 -35.38 18.63
C ILE A 17 43.47 -34.00 19.25
N ALA A 18 44.33 -33.86 20.26
CA ALA A 18 44.76 -32.59 20.79
C ALA A 18 45.64 -31.89 19.74
N CYS A 19 45.07 -30.92 19.02
CA CYS A 19 45.85 -29.97 18.24
C CYS A 19 46.02 -28.70 19.09
N THR A 20 47.19 -28.58 19.73
CA THR A 20 47.64 -27.36 20.40
C THR A 20 47.84 -26.25 19.37
N ILE A 21 46.90 -25.31 19.29
CA ILE A 21 47.10 -24.05 18.57
C ILE A 21 47.43 -22.97 19.59
N GLN A 22 48.65 -22.46 19.48
CA GLN A 22 49.16 -21.32 20.21
C GLN A 22 48.24 -20.10 20.04
N PHE A 23 47.95 -19.42 21.15
CA PHE A 23 47.30 -18.12 21.18
C PHE A 23 48.16 -17.10 20.43
N ILE A 24 47.73 -16.71 19.23
CA ILE A 24 48.11 -15.43 18.62
C ILE A 24 46.90 -14.52 18.75
N SER A 25 47.04 -13.43 19.50
CA SER A 25 45.96 -12.46 19.69
C SER A 25 45.70 -11.70 18.38
N SER A 26 44.64 -12.05 17.66
CA SER A 26 44.06 -11.18 16.64
C SER A 26 42.65 -10.80 17.05
N ARG A 27 42.52 -9.55 17.49
CA ARG A 27 41.30 -8.90 17.96
C ARG A 27 40.35 -8.70 16.77
N ALA A 28 39.48 -9.66 16.48
CA ALA A 28 38.44 -9.52 15.46
C ALA A 28 37.32 -8.61 15.99
N ARG A 29 37.20 -7.40 15.42
CA ARG A 29 36.13 -6.44 15.69
C ARG A 29 34.87 -6.83 14.90
N THR A 30 33.74 -6.83 15.60
CA THR A 30 32.38 -6.78 15.07
C THR A 30 32.19 -5.60 14.09
N PRO A 31 31.51 -5.75 12.94
CA PRO A 31 31.13 -4.59 12.13
C PRO A 31 29.89 -3.94 12.75
N ALA A 32 30.12 -3.03 13.68
CA ALA A 32 29.15 -2.03 14.09
C ALA A 32 29.27 -0.81 13.16
N ASN A 33 28.13 -0.21 12.83
CA ASN A 33 27.97 1.09 12.16
C ASN A 33 28.58 1.21 10.76
N SER A 34 27.76 0.98 9.72
CA SER A 34 27.93 1.69 8.45
C SER A 34 27.46 3.14 8.66
N SER A 35 28.27 3.93 9.35
CA SER A 35 28.21 5.39 9.29
C SER A 35 28.50 5.74 7.83
N ILE A 36 27.48 6.15 7.08
CA ILE A 36 27.69 6.83 5.81
C ILE A 36 28.39 8.13 6.17
N VAL A 37 29.71 8.17 5.97
CA VAL A 37 30.50 9.38 6.11
C VAL A 37 30.03 10.32 5.02
N TYR A 38 29.30 11.37 5.43
CA TYR A 38 29.16 12.55 4.58
C TYR A 38 30.55 13.12 4.37
N TYR A 39 31.05 13.05 3.15
CA TYR A 39 32.08 13.99 2.72
C TYR A 39 31.41 15.37 2.68
N MET A 40 31.45 16.10 3.81
CA MET A 40 31.49 17.55 3.70
C MET A 40 32.81 17.87 3.00
N ARG A 41 32.73 18.20 1.72
CA ARG A 41 33.79 18.87 0.96
C ARG A 41 34.07 20.19 1.67
N ASN A 42 35.05 20.20 2.55
CA ASN A 42 35.82 21.40 2.87
C ASN A 42 37.13 21.25 2.11
N ASP A 43 37.55 22.33 1.44
CA ASP A 43 38.71 22.45 0.54
C ASP A 43 38.42 22.15 -0.94
N LEU A 44 37.58 22.99 -1.54
CA LEU A 44 37.70 23.37 -2.95
C LEU A 44 37.74 24.91 -3.04
N PRO A 45 38.48 25.49 -4.00
CA PRO A 45 38.45 26.93 -4.24
C PRO A 45 37.01 27.38 -4.46
N GLU A 46 36.62 28.54 -3.91
CA GLU A 46 35.39 29.24 -4.27
C GLU A 46 35.50 29.73 -5.73
N ASP A 47 35.42 28.80 -6.68
CA ASP A 47 35.11 29.14 -8.05
C ASP A 47 33.69 29.69 -8.05
N PHE A 48 33.56 30.95 -8.47
CA PHE A 48 32.29 31.61 -8.81
C PHE A 48 31.57 30.80 -9.89
N VAL A 49 30.87 29.74 -9.49
CA VAL A 49 29.88 29.09 -10.35
C VAL A 49 28.70 30.05 -10.39
N ASP A 50 28.51 30.70 -11.54
CA ASP A 50 27.43 31.66 -11.80
C ASP A 50 26.09 31.12 -11.26
N GLU A 51 25.46 31.86 -10.35
CA GLU A 51 24.14 31.50 -9.78
C GLU A 51 23.11 31.20 -10.88
N LYS A 52 23.23 31.88 -12.02
CA LYS A 52 22.39 31.63 -13.19
C LYS A 52 22.61 30.23 -13.75
N GLN A 53 23.87 29.81 -13.89
CA GLN A 53 24.22 28.48 -14.37
C GLN A 53 23.72 27.39 -13.42
N GLN A 54 23.82 27.61 -12.10
CA GLN A 54 23.29 26.67 -11.11
C GLN A 54 21.75 26.54 -11.20
N LYS A 55 21.04 27.67 -11.36
CA LYS A 55 19.58 27.67 -11.54
C LYS A 55 19.17 26.95 -12.83
N GLU A 56 19.89 27.16 -13.92
CA GLU A 56 19.65 26.45 -15.18
C GLU A 56 19.89 24.94 -15.07
N GLU A 57 20.95 24.52 -14.39
CA GLU A 57 21.23 23.10 -14.15
C GLU A 57 20.17 22.46 -13.26
N TYR A 58 19.78 23.13 -12.17
CA TYR A 58 18.70 22.71 -11.30
C TYR A 58 17.39 22.49 -12.09
N GLN A 59 17.01 23.46 -12.92
CA GLN A 59 15.79 23.36 -13.72
C GLN A 59 15.87 22.20 -14.72
N LYS A 60 16.99 22.01 -15.41
CA LYS A 60 17.19 20.87 -16.33
C LYS A 60 17.03 19.52 -15.62
N LEU A 61 17.59 19.39 -14.42
CA LEU A 61 17.45 18.17 -13.63
C LEU A 61 16.00 17.96 -13.14
N LEU A 62 15.30 19.05 -12.80
CA LEU A 62 13.90 18.97 -12.38
C LEU A 62 13.00 18.58 -13.56
N ASP A 63 13.24 19.14 -14.74
CA ASP A 63 12.56 18.75 -15.98
C ASP A 63 12.80 17.27 -16.29
N GLU A 64 14.02 16.77 -16.09
CA GLU A 64 14.34 15.34 -16.23
C GLU A 64 13.58 14.48 -15.20
N ALA A 65 13.49 14.94 -13.94
CA ALA A 65 12.77 14.24 -12.88
C ALA A 65 11.26 14.16 -13.14
N ASN A 66 10.71 15.09 -13.93
CA ASN A 66 9.31 15.19 -14.31
C ASN A 66 9.02 14.68 -15.74
N ARG A 67 10.03 14.30 -16.54
CA ARG A 67 9.89 14.05 -17.98
C ARG A 67 8.82 13.01 -18.34
N ASP A 68 8.65 11.98 -17.52
CA ASP A 68 7.71 10.87 -17.74
C ASP A 68 6.40 11.05 -16.92
N GLU A 69 6.17 12.21 -16.32
CA GLU A 69 5.01 12.56 -15.50
C GLU A 69 3.90 13.16 -16.36
N THR A 70 2.92 12.35 -16.77
CA THR A 70 1.73 12.88 -17.47
C THR A 70 0.85 13.68 -16.51
N PRO A 71 -0.08 14.54 -17.00
CA PRO A 71 -0.93 15.36 -16.13
C PRO A 71 -1.71 14.57 -15.07
N PHE A 72 -2.05 13.31 -15.34
CA PHE A 72 -2.72 12.45 -14.37
C PHE A 72 -1.82 12.07 -13.18
N TYR A 73 -0.54 11.83 -13.44
CA TYR A 73 0.44 11.43 -12.43
C TYR A 73 1.20 12.62 -11.82
N LYS A 74 0.76 13.84 -12.11
CA LYS A 74 1.44 15.06 -11.69
C LYS A 74 1.42 15.19 -10.17
N ILE A 75 2.58 15.44 -9.58
CA ILE A 75 2.77 15.70 -8.16
C ILE A 75 3.37 17.09 -8.03
N ASP A 76 2.62 18.02 -7.47
CA ASP A 76 3.12 19.38 -7.24
C ASP A 76 4.10 19.43 -6.06
N GLY A 77 5.16 20.22 -6.20
CA GLY A 77 6.23 20.36 -5.21
C GLY A 77 7.08 19.10 -5.02
N LEU A 78 7.72 19.00 -3.84
CA LEU A 78 8.67 17.94 -3.48
C LEU A 78 9.91 17.86 -4.38
N ASP A 79 10.32 18.97 -5.01
CA ASP A 79 11.38 19.00 -6.01
C ASP A 79 12.70 18.40 -5.51
N ASP A 80 13.14 18.75 -4.30
CA ASP A 80 14.33 18.15 -3.69
C ASP A 80 14.25 16.62 -3.61
N LEU A 81 13.05 16.11 -3.30
CA LEU A 81 12.80 14.67 -3.22
C LEU A 81 12.77 14.04 -4.60
N LYS A 82 12.17 14.71 -5.59
CA LYS A 82 12.17 14.28 -7.00
C LYS A 82 13.61 14.19 -7.53
N LEU A 83 14.42 15.21 -7.30
CA LEU A 83 15.83 15.25 -7.70
C LEU A 83 16.66 14.17 -6.99
N ARG A 84 16.42 13.97 -5.68
CA ARG A 84 17.06 12.89 -4.92
C ARG A 84 16.76 11.52 -5.53
N TYR A 85 15.50 11.23 -5.86
CA TYR A 85 15.14 9.94 -6.43
C TYR A 85 15.56 9.79 -7.89
N LEU A 86 15.56 10.86 -8.69
CA LEU A 86 16.17 10.84 -10.02
C LEU A 86 17.62 10.35 -9.94
N ARG A 87 18.41 10.84 -8.96
CA ARG A 87 19.80 10.42 -8.76
C ARG A 87 19.93 8.99 -8.22
N LEU A 88 19.06 8.57 -7.30
CA LEU A 88 19.15 7.26 -6.64
C LEU A 88 18.64 6.10 -7.49
N VAL A 89 17.54 6.32 -8.21
CA VAL A 89 16.79 5.23 -8.90
C VAL A 89 16.44 5.56 -10.35
N GLY A 90 16.76 6.77 -10.83
CA GLY A 90 16.49 7.20 -12.19
C GLY A 90 15.09 7.77 -12.39
N ARG A 91 14.70 7.93 -13.66
CA ARG A 91 13.42 8.51 -14.07
C ARG A 91 12.21 7.70 -13.57
N PRO A 92 11.07 8.36 -13.30
CA PRO A 92 9.84 7.66 -12.93
C PRO A 92 9.31 6.83 -14.09
N PHE A 93 8.50 5.80 -13.77
CA PHE A 93 7.83 4.91 -14.72
C PHE A 93 8.76 4.11 -15.65
N ARG A 94 10.06 4.03 -15.33
CA ARG A 94 11.05 3.21 -16.04
C ARG A 94 11.16 1.82 -15.42
N PHE A 95 10.07 1.05 -15.53
CA PHE A 95 10.01 -0.30 -14.98
C PHE A 95 10.62 -1.36 -15.88
N ARG A 96 11.22 -2.38 -15.27
CA ARG A 96 11.56 -3.62 -15.98
C ARG A 96 10.27 -4.37 -16.29
N LYS A 97 10.06 -4.70 -17.56
CA LYS A 97 8.94 -5.55 -17.98
C LYS A 97 9.40 -7.00 -17.99
N SER A 98 8.69 -7.86 -17.27
CA SER A 98 8.91 -9.29 -17.34
C SER A 98 8.12 -9.86 -18.52
N ARG A 99 8.77 -10.68 -19.36
CA ARG A 99 8.13 -11.37 -20.49
C ARG A 99 7.49 -12.68 -20.02
N LEU A 100 6.66 -12.61 -18.98
CA LEU A 100 5.95 -13.77 -18.45
C LEU A 100 4.51 -13.79 -18.98
N PRO A 101 4.13 -14.77 -19.82
CA PRO A 101 2.76 -14.88 -20.31
C PRO A 101 1.73 -15.07 -19.18
N THR A 102 2.15 -15.67 -18.07
CA THR A 102 1.29 -16.01 -16.92
C THR A 102 1.14 -14.90 -15.90
N TYR A 103 1.86 -13.77 -16.06
CA TYR A 103 1.77 -12.64 -15.16
C TYR A 103 1.67 -11.34 -15.97
N PRO A 104 0.47 -10.74 -16.06
CA PRO A 104 0.25 -9.60 -16.93
C PRO A 104 1.13 -8.41 -16.53
N THR A 105 1.60 -7.67 -17.54
CA THR A 105 2.26 -6.39 -17.29
C THR A 105 1.23 -5.38 -16.85
N ILE A 106 1.48 -4.73 -15.71
CA ILE A 106 0.62 -3.66 -15.18
C ILE A 106 1.05 -2.33 -15.82
N PRO A 107 0.20 -1.66 -16.61
CA PRO A 107 0.55 -0.44 -17.34
C PRO A 107 0.55 0.83 -16.47
N TYR A 108 1.11 0.78 -15.26
CA TYR A 108 1.25 1.99 -14.44
C TYR A 108 2.21 2.98 -15.11
N GLY A 109 1.85 4.27 -15.13
CA GLY A 109 2.56 5.30 -15.90
C GLY A 109 2.06 5.50 -17.33
N MET A 110 1.18 4.63 -17.82
CA MET A 110 0.49 4.85 -19.10
C MET A 110 -0.69 5.84 -18.92
N PRO A 111 -1.18 6.48 -20.00
CA PRO A 111 -2.33 7.36 -19.93
C PRO A 111 -3.54 6.70 -19.27
N VAL A 112 -4.24 7.48 -18.44
CA VAL A 112 -5.43 7.05 -17.68
C VAL A 112 -6.60 7.92 -18.09
N SER A 113 -7.77 7.31 -18.27
CA SER A 113 -9.02 8.03 -18.43
C SER A 113 -9.94 7.70 -17.27
N VAL A 114 -10.52 8.76 -16.69
CA VAL A 114 -11.59 8.63 -15.71
C VAL A 114 -12.90 8.59 -16.48
N LEU A 115 -13.66 7.52 -16.31
CA LEU A 115 -14.93 7.29 -17.00
C LEU A 115 -16.12 7.86 -16.22
N GLN A 116 -16.05 7.79 -14.89
CA GLN A 116 -17.04 8.32 -13.96
C GLN A 116 -16.30 9.05 -12.85
N GLU A 117 -16.77 10.24 -12.53
CA GLU A 117 -16.22 11.07 -11.47
C GLU A 117 -17.24 11.23 -10.33
N PRO A 118 -16.79 11.12 -9.07
CA PRO A 118 -17.65 11.44 -7.94
C PRO A 118 -17.86 12.95 -7.86
N SER A 119 -19.04 13.37 -7.40
CA SER A 119 -19.29 14.77 -7.09
C SER A 119 -18.86 15.07 -5.64
N PHE A 120 -17.92 16.00 -5.50
CA PHE A 120 -17.55 16.58 -4.20
C PHE A 120 -18.24 17.92 -3.94
N GLU A 121 -19.16 18.33 -4.80
CA GLU A 121 -19.89 19.60 -4.64
C GLU A 121 -20.72 19.55 -3.35
N GLY A 122 -20.51 20.54 -2.47
CA GLY A 122 -21.18 20.60 -1.17
C GLY A 122 -20.74 19.53 -0.18
N MET A 123 -19.66 18.78 -0.45
CA MET A 123 -19.13 17.82 0.51
C MET A 123 -18.71 18.53 1.81
N PRO A 124 -19.23 18.11 2.98
CA PRO A 124 -18.84 18.72 4.25
C PRO A 124 -17.38 18.43 4.58
N ASN A 125 -16.81 19.21 5.50
CA ASN A 125 -15.52 18.89 6.08
C ASN A 125 -15.66 17.58 6.86
N VAL A 126 -14.95 16.55 6.42
CA VAL A 126 -14.95 15.24 7.07
C VAL A 126 -13.53 14.82 7.43
N THR A 127 -13.36 14.07 8.52
CA THR A 127 -12.05 13.56 8.91
C THR A 127 -11.55 12.49 7.93
N PHE A 128 -12.43 11.63 7.41
CA PHE A 128 -12.07 10.52 6.52
C PHE A 128 -12.71 10.62 5.14
N LEU A 129 -11.91 10.49 4.09
CA LEU A 129 -12.38 10.05 2.77
C LEU A 129 -12.14 8.55 2.65
N THR A 130 -13.20 7.77 2.50
CA THR A 130 -13.12 6.32 2.39
C THR A 130 -13.24 5.89 0.94
N LEU A 131 -12.17 5.28 0.44
CA LEU A 131 -12.10 4.69 -0.89
C LEU A 131 -12.44 3.20 -0.76
N MET A 132 -13.66 2.83 -1.17
CA MET A 132 -14.13 1.46 -1.19
C MET A 132 -13.88 0.83 -2.55
N LEU A 133 -12.94 -0.10 -2.64
CA LEU A 133 -12.73 -0.87 -3.86
C LEU A 133 -13.92 -1.82 -4.06
N SER A 134 -14.63 -1.67 -5.18
CA SER A 134 -15.79 -2.50 -5.53
C SER A 134 -15.55 -3.15 -6.89
N ARG A 135 -15.96 -4.41 -7.04
CA ARG A 135 -16.11 -4.99 -8.39
C ARG A 135 -17.13 -4.18 -9.16
N SER A 136 -16.90 -4.03 -10.46
CA SER A 136 -17.71 -3.14 -11.31
C SER A 136 -19.20 -3.49 -11.24
N CYS A 137 -19.54 -4.78 -11.31
CA CYS A 137 -20.92 -5.24 -11.38
C CYS A 137 -21.55 -5.58 -10.01
N ASP A 138 -20.89 -5.23 -8.90
CA ASP A 138 -21.40 -5.44 -7.53
C ASP A 138 -22.35 -4.31 -7.08
N PHE A 139 -23.38 -4.02 -7.88
CA PHE A 139 -24.40 -3.00 -7.57
C PHE A 139 -25.10 -3.25 -6.23
N LYS A 140 -25.37 -4.54 -5.91
CA LYS A 140 -26.05 -4.95 -4.67
C LYS A 140 -25.26 -4.51 -3.44
N ILE A 141 -23.95 -4.75 -3.41
CA ILE A 141 -23.09 -4.37 -2.27
C ILE A 141 -23.02 -2.86 -2.12
N ARG A 142 -22.83 -2.12 -3.21
CA ARG A 142 -22.84 -0.65 -3.14
C ARG A 142 -24.17 -0.11 -2.62
N SER A 143 -25.29 -0.68 -3.07
CA SER A 143 -26.63 -0.36 -2.55
C SER A 143 -26.77 -0.65 -1.05
N ILE A 144 -26.28 -1.80 -0.57
CA ILE A 144 -26.25 -2.13 0.86
C ILE A 144 -25.45 -1.08 1.64
N VAL A 145 -24.22 -0.79 1.21
CA VAL A 145 -23.36 0.22 1.85
C VAL A 145 -24.04 1.58 1.91
N ARG A 146 -24.63 2.06 0.80
CA ARG A 146 -25.37 3.34 0.77
C ARG A 146 -26.55 3.33 1.75
N ASN A 147 -27.37 2.29 1.73
CA ASN A 147 -28.54 2.17 2.62
C ASN A 147 -28.15 2.16 4.10
N GLN A 148 -27.02 1.53 4.45
CA GLN A 148 -26.53 1.49 5.83
C GLN A 148 -25.80 2.77 6.24
N THR A 149 -25.28 3.58 5.31
CA THR A 149 -24.41 4.72 5.66
C THR A 149 -25.02 6.10 5.40
N LYS A 150 -26.04 6.23 4.54
CA LYS A 150 -26.59 7.52 4.06
C LYS A 150 -26.87 8.54 5.17
N GLY A 151 -27.46 8.11 6.28
CA GLY A 151 -27.79 8.99 7.41
C GLY A 151 -26.67 9.20 8.44
N ARG A 152 -25.54 8.51 8.29
CA ARG A 152 -24.50 8.40 9.33
C ARG A 152 -23.14 8.94 8.93
N GLN A 153 -22.89 9.13 7.64
CA GLN A 153 -21.62 9.65 7.11
C GLN A 153 -21.21 10.97 7.79
N HIS A 154 -22.16 11.90 7.92
CA HIS A 154 -21.92 13.18 8.59
C HIS A 154 -21.65 13.00 10.10
N ASP A 155 -22.50 12.27 10.82
CA ASP A 155 -22.36 12.05 12.28
C ASP A 155 -21.03 11.35 12.64
N HIS A 156 -20.56 10.50 11.75
CA HIS A 156 -19.35 9.71 11.93
C HIS A 156 -18.12 10.29 11.24
N ASP A 157 -18.25 11.46 10.61
CA ASP A 157 -17.15 12.26 10.11
C ASP A 157 -16.35 11.57 8.98
N TYR A 158 -17.07 10.93 8.06
CA TYR A 158 -16.50 10.27 6.88
C TYR A 158 -17.34 10.49 5.62
N HIS A 159 -16.72 10.35 4.45
CA HIS A 159 -17.38 10.33 3.13
C HIS A 159 -16.92 9.11 2.33
N ILE A 160 -17.83 8.43 1.62
CA ILE A 160 -17.49 7.20 0.86
C ILE A 160 -17.47 7.50 -0.65
N VAL A 161 -16.43 7.01 -1.32
CA VAL A 161 -16.34 6.92 -2.78
C VAL A 161 -16.04 5.47 -3.16
N PHE A 162 -16.82 4.92 -4.10
CA PHE A 162 -16.56 3.61 -4.67
C PHE A 162 -15.54 3.72 -5.81
N VAL A 163 -14.50 2.91 -5.76
CA VAL A 163 -13.45 2.85 -6.78
C VAL A 163 -13.68 1.63 -7.65
N LEU A 164 -13.91 1.88 -8.94
CA LEU A 164 -14.26 0.87 -9.94
C LEU A 164 -13.32 0.91 -11.15
N ALA A 165 -13.41 -0.14 -11.96
CA ALA A 165 -12.74 -0.24 -13.24
C ALA A 165 -13.76 -0.58 -14.34
N THR A 166 -13.30 -0.70 -15.58
CA THR A 166 -14.15 -1.05 -16.73
C THR A 166 -14.49 -2.54 -16.69
N SER A 167 -15.75 -2.88 -16.97
CA SER A 167 -16.22 -4.25 -17.18
C SER A 167 -16.88 -4.39 -18.56
N ALA A 168 -17.41 -5.56 -18.92
CA ALA A 168 -18.16 -5.74 -20.15
C ALA A 168 -19.55 -5.08 -20.08
N THR A 169 -20.08 -4.64 -21.22
CA THR A 169 -21.50 -4.23 -21.36
C THR A 169 -22.43 -5.38 -20.91
N PRO A 170 -23.56 -5.09 -20.21
CA PRO A 170 -24.14 -3.77 -19.90
C PRO A 170 -23.58 -3.09 -18.65
N CYS A 171 -22.61 -3.69 -17.96
CA CYS A 171 -22.19 -3.24 -16.63
C CYS A 171 -21.67 -1.79 -16.59
N ASN A 172 -20.91 -1.32 -17.58
CA ASN A 172 -20.45 0.09 -17.60
C ASN A 172 -21.59 1.09 -17.81
N GLU A 173 -22.60 0.73 -18.59
CA GLU A 173 -23.77 1.61 -18.84
C GLU A 173 -24.59 1.74 -17.55
N GLU A 174 -24.79 0.62 -16.84
CA GLU A 174 -25.44 0.61 -15.54
C GLU A 174 -24.64 1.38 -14.48
N ILE A 175 -23.31 1.32 -14.49
CA ILE A 175 -22.45 2.12 -13.59
C ILE A 175 -22.61 3.62 -13.88
N ALA A 176 -22.71 4.03 -15.15
CA ALA A 176 -22.92 5.43 -15.49
C ALA A 176 -24.26 5.94 -14.94
N LEU A 177 -25.34 5.17 -15.11
CA LEU A 177 -26.67 5.49 -14.55
C LEU A 177 -26.66 5.48 -13.01
N GLU A 178 -25.91 4.56 -12.40
CA GLU A 178 -25.74 4.51 -10.94
C GLU A 178 -25.01 5.76 -10.44
N ASN A 179 -23.96 6.20 -11.12
CA ASN A 179 -23.20 7.38 -10.72
C ASN A 179 -23.99 8.67 -10.96
N GLU A 180 -24.75 8.77 -12.05
CA GLU A 180 -25.65 9.90 -12.28
C GLU A 180 -26.62 10.09 -11.10
N LYS A 181 -27.12 8.99 -10.54
CA LYS A 181 -28.04 9.01 -9.40
C LYS A 181 -27.37 9.30 -8.06
N ASN A 182 -26.17 8.76 -7.82
CA ASN A 182 -25.56 8.75 -6.47
C ASN A 182 -24.34 9.67 -6.33
N GLY A 183 -23.65 9.98 -7.42
CA GLY A 183 -22.49 10.86 -7.46
C GLY A 183 -21.27 10.37 -6.67
N ASP A 184 -21.16 9.07 -6.37
CA ASP A 184 -20.17 8.51 -5.45
C ASP A 184 -19.24 7.46 -6.10
N ILE A 185 -19.15 7.43 -7.43
CA ILE A 185 -18.32 6.47 -8.17
C ILE A 185 -17.15 7.15 -8.86
N LEU A 186 -15.96 6.63 -8.60
CA LEU A 186 -14.74 6.91 -9.35
C LEU A 186 -14.38 5.67 -10.19
N GLN A 187 -14.53 5.77 -11.51
CA GLN A 187 -14.30 4.65 -12.42
C GLN A 187 -13.16 4.94 -13.40
N PHE A 188 -12.24 3.98 -13.58
CA PHE A 188 -11.13 4.10 -14.53
C PHE A 188 -11.25 3.16 -15.75
N ASN A 189 -10.54 3.51 -16.83
CA ASN A 189 -10.59 2.85 -18.13
C ASN A 189 -9.72 1.58 -18.27
N HIS A 190 -9.34 0.91 -17.17
CA HIS A 190 -8.68 -0.39 -17.22
C HIS A 190 -9.66 -1.51 -16.88
N MET A 191 -9.34 -2.74 -17.28
CA MET A 191 -10.21 -3.89 -17.02
C MET A 191 -10.24 -4.25 -15.53
N ASP A 192 -11.45 -4.46 -15.00
CA ASP A 192 -11.69 -4.99 -13.66
C ASP A 192 -11.22 -6.45 -13.58
N THR A 193 -10.01 -6.63 -13.08
CA THR A 193 -9.39 -7.94 -12.87
C THR A 193 -8.58 -7.91 -11.60
N TYR A 194 -8.41 -9.08 -10.98
CA TYR A 194 -7.61 -9.22 -9.76
C TYR A 194 -6.20 -8.63 -9.90
N ASN A 195 -5.55 -8.84 -11.05
CA ASN A 195 -4.21 -8.31 -11.32
C ASN A 195 -4.15 -6.79 -11.43
N ASN A 196 -5.25 -6.13 -11.76
CA ASN A 196 -5.32 -4.68 -11.93
C ASN A 196 -5.82 -3.93 -10.67
N ILE A 197 -6.09 -4.61 -9.56
CA ILE A 197 -6.56 -3.96 -8.32
C ILE A 197 -5.60 -2.83 -7.89
N THR A 198 -4.29 -3.07 -7.99
CA THR A 198 -3.28 -2.05 -7.66
C THR A 198 -3.43 -0.80 -8.52
N LEU A 199 -3.81 -0.92 -9.81
CA LEU A 199 -4.08 0.25 -10.65
C LEU A 199 -5.27 1.04 -10.14
N SER A 200 -6.38 0.37 -9.84
CA SER A 200 -7.59 1.01 -9.31
C SER A 200 -7.26 1.86 -8.09
N VAL A 201 -6.51 1.29 -7.13
CA VAL A 201 -6.16 1.99 -5.91
C VAL A 201 -5.21 3.16 -6.17
N LEU A 202 -4.13 2.97 -6.94
CA LEU A 202 -3.20 4.07 -7.19
C LEU A 202 -3.80 5.18 -8.04
N PHE A 203 -4.63 4.84 -9.01
CA PHE A 203 -5.35 5.84 -9.79
C PHE A 203 -6.33 6.60 -8.92
N ALA A 204 -7.02 5.94 -7.99
CA ALA A 204 -7.86 6.63 -7.02
C ALA A 204 -7.04 7.56 -6.13
N LEU A 205 -5.88 7.12 -5.62
CA LEU A 205 -4.98 7.96 -4.82
C LEU A 205 -4.43 9.17 -5.60
N HIS A 206 -4.05 8.99 -6.87
CA HIS A 206 -3.66 10.10 -7.77
C HIS A 206 -4.80 11.06 -8.03
N TYR A 207 -6.01 10.53 -8.26
CA TYR A 207 -7.19 11.37 -8.48
C TYR A 207 -7.47 12.21 -7.24
N VAL A 208 -7.66 11.60 -6.07
CA VAL A 208 -8.01 12.33 -4.84
C VAL A 208 -6.91 13.27 -4.38
N SER A 209 -5.63 12.91 -4.54
CA SER A 209 -4.51 13.80 -4.16
C SER A 209 -4.52 15.15 -4.89
N ARG A 210 -5.27 15.28 -5.99
CA ARG A 210 -5.41 16.51 -6.78
C ARG A 210 -6.70 17.30 -6.49
N GLN A 211 -7.66 16.72 -5.78
CA GLN A 211 -8.98 17.32 -5.55
C GLN A 211 -9.01 18.34 -4.41
N ASN A 212 -7.86 18.60 -3.75
CA ASN A 212 -7.70 19.52 -2.62
C ASN A 212 -8.83 19.42 -1.57
N LEU A 213 -9.19 18.19 -1.21
CA LEU A 213 -10.36 17.90 -0.37
C LEU A 213 -10.10 18.29 1.09
N PRO A 214 -11.12 18.79 1.81
CA PRO A 214 -11.00 19.17 3.22
C PRO A 214 -11.05 17.96 4.15
N VAL A 215 -10.16 16.99 3.93
CA VAL A 215 -10.08 15.72 4.70
C VAL A 215 -8.72 15.52 5.32
N LYS A 216 -8.69 14.85 6.49
CA LYS A 216 -7.43 14.57 7.19
C LYS A 216 -6.79 13.26 6.77
N TYR A 217 -7.62 12.25 6.49
CA TYR A 217 -7.18 10.91 6.19
C TYR A 217 -7.93 10.32 5.00
N VAL A 218 -7.25 9.45 4.27
CA VAL A 218 -7.87 8.52 3.34
C VAL A 218 -7.90 7.13 3.98
N PHE A 219 -9.08 6.52 4.05
CA PHE A 219 -9.23 5.13 4.45
C PHE A 219 -9.48 4.29 3.20
N LYS A 220 -8.55 3.40 2.84
CA LYS A 220 -8.81 2.43 1.77
C LYS A 220 -9.38 1.18 2.39
N THR A 221 -10.45 0.65 1.81
CA THR A 221 -11.05 -0.64 2.18
C THR A 221 -11.69 -1.29 0.97
N ASP A 222 -12.13 -2.54 1.12
CA ASP A 222 -12.90 -3.24 0.09
C ASP A 222 -14.41 -3.07 0.39
N SER A 223 -15.27 -3.08 -0.63
CA SER A 223 -16.70 -2.79 -0.50
C SER A 223 -17.48 -3.85 0.30
N ASP A 224 -16.90 -5.04 0.45
CA ASP A 224 -17.40 -6.12 1.29
C ASP A 224 -17.00 -5.96 2.77
N CYS A 225 -16.22 -4.95 3.13
CA CYS A 225 -15.80 -4.69 4.49
C CYS A 225 -16.64 -3.58 5.16
N VAL A 226 -16.79 -3.66 6.48
CA VAL A 226 -17.41 -2.63 7.31
C VAL A 226 -16.36 -1.96 8.19
N VAL A 227 -16.43 -0.63 8.30
CA VAL A 227 -15.48 0.18 9.09
C VAL A 227 -16.14 0.74 10.34
N ASN A 228 -15.53 0.50 11.49
CA ASN A 228 -15.88 1.07 12.79
C ASN A 228 -15.14 2.41 12.98
N TYR A 229 -15.70 3.49 12.44
CA TYR A 229 -15.12 4.83 12.51
C TYR A 229 -14.96 5.38 13.94
N PRO A 230 -15.90 5.17 14.88
CA PRO A 230 -15.70 5.57 16.27
C PRO A 230 -14.41 4.99 16.87
N LEU A 231 -14.18 3.68 16.68
CA LEU A 231 -12.98 3.02 17.17
C LEU A 231 -11.72 3.48 16.43
N LEU A 232 -11.78 3.67 15.11
CA LEU A 232 -10.68 4.23 14.32
C LEU A 232 -10.24 5.60 14.85
N LYS A 233 -11.19 6.49 15.13
CA LYS A 233 -10.94 7.82 15.72
C LYS A 233 -10.25 7.70 17.07
N GLN A 234 -10.66 6.76 17.92
CA GLN A 234 -10.01 6.51 19.21
C GLN A 234 -8.55 6.04 19.06
N TYR A 235 -8.26 5.16 18.09
CA TYR A 235 -6.88 4.74 17.83
C TYR A 235 -6.00 5.90 17.38
N ILE A 236 -6.47 6.71 16.44
CA ILE A 236 -5.72 7.86 15.92
C ILE A 236 -5.50 8.92 17.02
N ALA A 237 -6.53 9.19 17.85
CA ALA A 237 -6.44 10.17 18.92
C ALA A 237 -5.38 9.85 19.99
N LYS A 238 -5.04 8.56 20.17
CA LYS A 238 -4.01 8.09 21.10
C LYS A 238 -2.58 8.24 20.55
N LEU A 239 -2.41 8.56 19.26
CA LEU A 239 -1.10 8.75 18.66
C LEU A 239 -0.53 10.14 18.97
N PRO A 240 0.80 10.31 19.05
CA PRO A 240 1.42 11.63 19.05
C PRO A 240 0.99 12.46 17.83
N LYS A 241 0.92 13.79 17.99
CA LYS A 241 0.46 14.69 16.91
C LYS A 241 1.25 14.54 15.61
N ASP A 242 2.58 14.46 15.70
CA ASP A 242 3.43 14.25 14.53
C ASP A 242 3.13 12.95 13.78
N ASN A 243 2.73 11.90 14.50
CA ASN A 243 2.32 10.62 13.89
C ASN A 243 0.94 10.70 13.24
N GLN A 244 0.05 11.56 13.74
CA GLN A 244 -1.26 11.82 13.13
C GLN A 244 -1.11 12.52 11.76
N GLU A 245 -0.11 13.39 11.60
CA GLU A 245 0.12 14.11 10.34
C GLU A 245 0.80 13.28 9.24
N LYS A 246 1.56 12.24 9.63
CA LYS A 246 2.30 11.35 8.72
C LYS A 246 1.90 9.88 8.92
N LEU A 247 0.60 9.64 8.97
CA LEU A 247 0.04 8.34 9.32
C LEU A 247 0.02 7.40 8.13
N TYR A 248 0.48 6.17 8.37
CA TYR A 248 0.17 4.97 7.60
C TYR A 248 -0.09 3.86 8.61
N MET A 249 -1.35 3.46 8.79
CA MET A 249 -1.75 2.62 9.92
C MET A 249 -2.67 1.47 9.50
N GLY A 250 -2.45 0.32 10.14
CA GLY A 250 -3.38 -0.80 10.18
C GLY A 250 -2.74 -2.06 10.76
N ARG A 251 -3.16 -3.24 10.32
CA ARG A 251 -2.50 -4.50 10.69
C ARG A 251 -1.20 -4.65 9.87
N CYS A 252 -0.08 -4.25 10.44
CA CYS A 252 1.21 -4.35 9.75
C CYS A 252 1.72 -5.80 9.75
N ASP A 253 2.08 -6.29 8.58
CA ASP A 253 2.99 -7.42 8.46
C ASP A 253 4.42 -6.88 8.38
N MET A 254 5.30 -7.40 9.25
CA MET A 254 6.65 -6.90 9.44
C MET A 254 7.62 -7.96 8.99
N GLY A 255 8.33 -7.65 7.91
CA GLY A 255 9.38 -8.51 7.44
C GLY A 255 8.91 -9.83 6.85
N SER A 256 8.00 -9.76 5.88
CA SER A 256 7.50 -10.93 5.21
C SER A 256 8.32 -11.26 3.96
N GLY A 257 8.47 -12.55 3.68
CA GLY A 257 9.02 -13.01 2.41
C GLY A 257 7.97 -12.96 1.30
N TYR A 258 8.40 -12.63 0.08
CA TYR A 258 7.52 -12.80 -1.08
C TYR A 258 7.17 -14.28 -1.29
N ASN A 259 5.92 -14.57 -1.65
CA ASN A 259 5.57 -15.91 -2.10
C ASN A 259 5.97 -16.10 -3.57
N TYR A 260 7.21 -16.52 -3.80
CA TYR A 260 7.72 -16.82 -5.15
C TYR A 260 7.87 -18.32 -5.45
N TYR A 261 7.41 -19.18 -4.54
CA TYR A 261 7.61 -20.64 -4.61
C TYR A 261 6.31 -21.43 -4.78
N LEU A 262 5.15 -20.92 -4.31
CA LEU A 262 3.85 -21.58 -4.47
C LEU A 262 2.96 -20.85 -5.47
N ALA A 263 3.06 -21.23 -6.75
CA ALA A 263 2.29 -20.66 -7.85
C ALA A 263 0.76 -20.78 -7.71
N THR A 264 0.27 -21.72 -6.89
CA THR A 264 -1.16 -21.96 -6.67
C THR A 264 -1.80 -21.01 -5.64
N ARG A 265 -0.98 -20.29 -4.86
CA ARG A 265 -1.47 -19.36 -3.85
C ARG A 265 -1.79 -18.01 -4.48
N LYS A 266 -2.87 -17.37 -4.02
CA LYS A 266 -3.39 -16.11 -4.58
C LYS A 266 -2.37 -14.95 -4.61
N ASN A 267 -1.40 -14.95 -3.69
CA ASN A 267 -0.39 -13.90 -3.56
C ASN A 267 0.95 -14.27 -4.23
N PHE A 268 0.95 -15.25 -5.14
CA PHE A 268 2.16 -15.67 -5.83
C PHE A 268 2.75 -14.55 -6.70
N ILE A 269 4.07 -14.39 -6.63
CA ILE A 269 4.82 -13.42 -7.41
C ILE A 269 6.00 -14.13 -8.08
N PRO A 270 6.09 -14.11 -9.41
CA PRO A 270 7.25 -14.65 -10.11
C PRO A 270 8.56 -14.02 -9.62
N ARG A 271 9.57 -14.87 -9.35
CA ARG A 271 10.89 -14.43 -8.89
C ARG A 271 11.55 -13.42 -9.84
N SER A 272 11.27 -13.49 -11.13
CA SER A 272 11.80 -12.54 -12.12
C SER A 272 11.29 -11.10 -11.95
N LEU A 273 10.19 -10.87 -11.22
CA LEU A 273 9.68 -9.53 -10.91
C LEU A 273 10.35 -8.91 -9.69
N ILE A 274 10.63 -9.72 -8.67
CA ILE A 274 11.23 -9.26 -7.40
C ILE A 274 12.76 -9.31 -7.44
N LEU A 275 13.35 -10.09 -8.34
CA LEU A 275 14.79 -10.26 -8.50
C LEU A 275 15.46 -10.66 -7.18
N ASN A 276 16.20 -9.73 -6.57
CA ASN A 276 16.94 -9.91 -5.32
C ASN A 276 16.19 -9.33 -4.11
N GLU A 277 15.07 -8.66 -4.32
CA GLU A 277 14.20 -8.17 -3.25
C GLU A 277 13.37 -9.35 -2.72
N LEU A 278 13.94 -10.16 -1.82
CA LEU A 278 13.28 -11.37 -1.31
C LEU A 278 12.35 -11.11 -0.11
N PHE A 279 12.35 -9.87 0.39
CA PHE A 279 11.70 -9.51 1.65
C PHE A 279 11.05 -8.14 1.56
N ILE A 280 9.87 -8.02 2.17
CA ILE A 280 9.10 -6.79 2.30
C ILE A 280 9.30 -6.28 3.73
N PRO A 281 9.93 -5.10 3.93
CA PRO A 281 10.19 -4.58 5.27
C PRO A 281 8.93 -4.43 6.11
N TYR A 282 7.88 -3.83 5.52
CA TYR A 282 6.55 -3.77 6.10
C TYR A 282 5.51 -3.39 5.06
N TYR A 283 4.27 -3.77 5.33
CA TYR A 283 3.06 -3.29 4.67
C TYR A 283 1.86 -3.52 5.59
N VAL A 284 0.78 -2.75 5.42
CA VAL A 284 -0.50 -3.04 6.09
C VAL A 284 -1.21 -4.13 5.29
N THR A 285 -1.57 -5.25 5.92
CA THR A 285 -2.28 -6.34 5.23
C THR A 285 -3.64 -5.90 4.73
N GLY A 286 -4.09 -6.46 3.60
CA GLY A 286 -5.40 -6.17 3.01
C GLY A 286 -6.61 -6.32 3.94
N GLY A 287 -7.72 -5.70 3.51
CA GLY A 287 -8.96 -5.50 4.28
C GLY A 287 -9.14 -4.03 4.72
N GLY A 288 -8.05 -3.29 4.93
CA GLY A 288 -8.11 -1.82 4.97
C GLY A 288 -6.94 -1.16 5.67
N TYR A 289 -6.64 0.08 5.30
CA TYR A 289 -5.58 0.90 5.90
C TYR A 289 -5.97 2.38 5.87
N VAL A 290 -5.38 3.15 6.79
CA VAL A 290 -5.54 4.61 6.81
C VAL A 290 -4.22 5.31 6.50
N ILE A 291 -4.29 6.34 5.67
CA ILE A 291 -3.16 7.19 5.28
C ILE A 291 -3.54 8.65 5.53
N SER A 292 -2.64 9.47 6.10
CA SER A 292 -2.86 10.92 6.14
C SER A 292 -2.97 11.48 4.72
N TYR A 293 -3.94 12.34 4.47
CA TYR A 293 -4.16 12.90 3.14
C TYR A 293 -2.90 13.64 2.61
N SER A 294 -2.19 14.32 3.50
CA SER A 294 -0.89 14.99 3.24
C SER A 294 0.27 14.05 2.85
N VAL A 295 0.13 12.74 3.07
CA VAL A 295 1.15 11.73 2.74
C VAL A 295 1.02 11.24 1.30
N LEU A 296 -0.14 11.36 0.66
CA LEU A 296 -0.38 10.84 -0.69
C LEU A 296 0.67 11.30 -1.73
N PRO A 297 1.06 12.59 -1.80
CA PRO A 297 2.09 13.03 -2.75
C PRO A 297 3.42 12.28 -2.58
N ARG A 298 3.84 12.01 -1.33
CA ARG A 298 5.07 11.27 -1.06
C ARG A 298 4.92 9.81 -1.47
N LEU A 299 3.84 9.15 -1.08
CA LEU A 299 3.57 7.76 -1.48
C LEU A 299 3.63 7.60 -3.02
N LEU A 300 2.93 8.46 -3.74
CA LEU A 300 2.84 8.44 -5.20
C LEU A 300 4.20 8.75 -5.86
N LEU A 301 5.00 9.64 -5.25
CA LEU A 301 6.36 9.94 -5.68
C LEU A 301 7.30 8.75 -5.48
N GLY A 302 7.16 7.98 -4.41
CA GLY A 302 7.95 6.77 -4.20
C GLY A 302 7.58 5.67 -5.19
N ILE A 303 6.28 5.35 -5.25
CA ILE A 303 5.81 4.15 -5.96
C ILE A 303 6.05 4.20 -7.47
N ARG A 304 6.11 5.39 -8.08
CA ARG A 304 6.44 5.57 -9.52
C ARG A 304 7.83 5.13 -9.92
N HIS A 305 8.73 4.84 -8.97
CA HIS A 305 10.06 4.30 -9.25
C HIS A 305 10.19 2.81 -8.96
N LEU A 306 9.16 2.17 -8.39
CA LEU A 306 9.21 0.76 -8.02
C LEU A 306 8.66 -0.14 -9.12
N PRO A 307 9.30 -1.31 -9.42
CA PRO A 307 8.69 -2.28 -10.31
C PRO A 307 7.42 -2.85 -9.66
N PHE A 308 6.33 -2.89 -10.42
CA PHE A 308 5.02 -3.25 -9.90
C PHE A 308 4.85 -4.75 -9.72
N ILE A 309 4.22 -5.09 -8.60
CA ILE A 309 3.87 -6.46 -8.26
C ILE A 309 2.35 -6.60 -8.37
N GLY A 310 1.85 -6.79 -9.60
CA GLY A 310 0.48 -7.18 -9.97
C GLY A 310 -0.63 -6.88 -8.95
N HIS A 311 -1.35 -7.92 -8.54
CA HIS A 311 -2.52 -7.89 -7.64
C HIS A 311 -2.22 -7.55 -6.17
N ASN A 312 -0.94 -7.49 -5.75
CA ASN A 312 -0.58 -7.26 -4.34
C ASN A 312 -0.53 -5.76 -4.04
N GLU A 313 -1.69 -5.11 -4.10
CA GLU A 313 -1.85 -3.68 -3.87
C GLU A 313 -1.21 -3.24 -2.55
N ASP A 314 -1.53 -3.96 -1.48
CA ASP A 314 -1.13 -3.64 -0.12
C ASP A 314 0.40 -3.65 0.04
N VAL A 315 1.06 -4.64 -0.57
CA VAL A 315 2.51 -4.73 -0.66
C VAL A 315 3.10 -3.57 -1.46
N ASN A 316 2.52 -3.19 -2.61
CA ASN A 316 3.03 -2.07 -3.39
C ASN A 316 2.94 -0.74 -2.62
N VAL A 317 1.83 -0.51 -1.90
CA VAL A 317 1.68 0.65 -1.00
C VAL A 317 2.74 0.63 0.09
N GLY A 318 2.94 -0.50 0.77
CA GLY A 318 3.95 -0.65 1.81
C GLY A 318 5.37 -0.38 1.31
N ARG A 319 5.73 -0.88 0.11
CA ARG A 319 7.03 -0.60 -0.52
C ARG A 319 7.18 0.89 -0.86
N GLY A 320 6.12 1.54 -1.35
CA GLY A 320 6.10 2.99 -1.59
C GLY A 320 6.32 3.80 -0.31
N MET A 321 5.61 3.45 0.78
CA MET A 321 5.80 4.07 2.09
C MET A 321 7.22 3.86 2.62
N LYS A 322 7.76 2.65 2.47
CA LYS A 322 9.13 2.34 2.87
C LYS A 322 10.15 3.18 2.12
N MET A 323 9.96 3.37 0.82
CA MET A 323 10.82 4.24 0.03
C MET A 323 10.80 5.67 0.57
N MET A 324 9.64 6.18 0.98
CA MET A 324 9.51 7.52 1.58
C MET A 324 9.93 7.62 3.04
N GLY A 325 10.39 6.53 3.67
CA GLY A 325 10.74 6.51 5.09
C GLY A 325 9.53 6.67 6.02
N ILE A 326 8.32 6.35 5.56
CA ILE A 326 7.08 6.46 6.33
C ILE A 326 6.80 5.11 6.98
N PRO A 327 6.87 4.99 8.32
CA PRO A 327 6.71 3.72 9.01
C PRO A 327 5.25 3.26 9.04
N CYS A 328 5.05 1.94 9.15
CA CYS A 328 3.74 1.36 9.41
C CYS A 328 3.42 1.44 10.92
N VAL A 329 2.33 2.10 11.28
CA VAL A 329 1.79 2.14 12.64
C VAL A 329 0.91 0.90 12.82
N ASN A 330 1.39 -0.04 13.64
CA ASN A 330 0.75 -1.35 13.77
C ASN A 330 -0.35 -1.37 14.85
N ILE A 331 -1.56 -1.73 14.44
CA ILE A 331 -2.63 -2.17 15.32
C ILE A 331 -2.71 -3.70 15.18
N LYS A 332 -2.17 -4.42 16.17
CA LYS A 332 -1.97 -5.88 16.10
C LYS A 332 -3.28 -6.66 15.88
N ASP A 333 -4.03 -6.86 16.96
CA ASP A 333 -5.06 -7.91 16.99
C ASP A 333 -6.46 -7.38 16.70
N LYS A 334 -6.67 -6.08 16.87
CA LYS A 334 -7.98 -5.42 16.83
C LYS A 334 -8.19 -4.54 15.60
N TRP A 335 -7.35 -4.72 14.58
CA TRP A 335 -7.52 -4.00 13.32
C TRP A 335 -8.63 -4.61 12.47
N ILE A 336 -8.55 -5.91 12.16
CA ILE A 336 -9.50 -6.56 11.27
C ILE A 336 -9.97 -7.90 11.82
N SER A 337 -11.29 -8.11 11.83
CA SER A 337 -11.87 -9.45 11.94
C SER A 337 -12.04 -10.03 10.54
N ARG A 338 -11.15 -10.94 10.14
CA ARG A 338 -11.05 -11.43 8.75
C ARG A 338 -12.10 -12.49 8.40
N TYR A 339 -12.69 -13.11 9.40
CA TYR A 339 -13.57 -14.28 9.26
C TYR A 339 -14.90 -14.05 9.96
N GLY A 340 -15.43 -12.82 9.88
CA GLY A 340 -16.63 -12.41 10.58
C GLY A 340 -16.47 -12.30 12.10
N CYS A 341 -17.59 -12.09 12.79
CA CYS A 341 -17.72 -12.03 14.24
C CYS A 341 -19.19 -12.29 14.62
N ASP A 342 -19.43 -12.86 15.80
CA ASP A 342 -20.73 -13.45 16.12
C ASP A 342 -21.64 -12.57 17.00
N SER A 343 -21.07 -11.67 17.80
CA SER A 343 -21.83 -10.77 18.67
C SER A 343 -21.41 -9.31 18.48
N LYS A 344 -22.32 -8.39 18.83
CA LYS A 344 -22.04 -6.95 18.81
C LYS A 344 -20.80 -6.62 19.63
N GLU A 345 -20.67 -7.18 20.83
CA GLU A 345 -19.55 -6.96 21.74
C GLU A 345 -18.22 -7.31 21.07
N VAL A 346 -18.14 -8.48 20.43
CA VAL A 346 -16.92 -8.92 19.75
C VAL A 346 -16.64 -8.07 18.50
N CYS A 347 -17.66 -7.81 17.69
CA CYS A 347 -17.52 -7.03 16.46
C CYS A 347 -17.05 -5.58 16.73
N SER A 348 -17.57 -4.96 17.80
CA SER A 348 -17.20 -3.59 18.18
C SER A 348 -15.75 -3.44 18.64
N GLU A 349 -15.01 -4.53 18.87
CA GLU A 349 -13.59 -4.48 19.19
C GLU A 349 -12.68 -4.30 17.97
N TYR A 350 -13.19 -4.47 16.74
CA TYR A 350 -12.38 -4.41 15.52
C TYR A 350 -12.66 -3.13 14.72
N VAL A 351 -11.61 -2.59 14.09
CA VAL A 351 -11.71 -1.41 13.20
C VAL A 351 -12.37 -1.78 11.87
N VAL A 352 -12.03 -2.95 11.32
CA VAL A 352 -12.55 -3.47 10.07
C VAL A 352 -13.19 -4.83 10.32
N LEU A 353 -14.38 -5.04 9.76
CA LEU A 353 -15.09 -6.31 9.77
C LEU A 353 -15.21 -6.81 8.34
N HIS A 354 -14.62 -7.98 8.07
CA HIS A 354 -14.75 -8.67 6.80
C HIS A 354 -15.67 -9.89 7.01
N PRO A 355 -16.68 -10.10 6.15
CA PRO A 355 -17.62 -11.20 6.28
C PRO A 355 -16.91 -12.55 6.14
N TYR A 356 -17.49 -13.59 6.72
CA TYR A 356 -16.98 -14.94 6.51
C TYR A 356 -17.34 -15.45 5.12
N ALA A 357 -18.60 -15.31 4.72
CA ALA A 357 -19.09 -15.84 3.44
C ALA A 357 -20.27 -15.09 2.81
N TYR A 358 -21.05 -14.30 3.58
CA TYR A 358 -22.35 -13.83 3.12
C TYR A 358 -22.52 -12.29 3.20
N ASP A 359 -23.13 -11.69 2.17
CA ASP A 359 -23.43 -10.25 2.14
C ASP A 359 -24.32 -9.82 3.32
N GLU A 360 -25.18 -10.72 3.81
CA GLU A 360 -26.08 -10.45 4.94
C GLU A 360 -25.32 -10.14 6.23
N GLU A 361 -24.08 -10.65 6.37
CA GLU A 361 -23.21 -10.31 7.49
C GLU A 361 -22.83 -8.82 7.47
N ILE A 362 -22.68 -8.21 6.30
CA ILE A 362 -22.33 -6.78 6.15
C ILE A 362 -23.42 -5.90 6.77
N ILE A 363 -24.70 -6.22 6.51
CA ILE A 363 -25.84 -5.49 7.10
C ILE A 363 -25.81 -5.59 8.63
N ARG A 364 -25.56 -6.80 9.14
CA ARG A 364 -25.44 -7.05 10.58
C ARG A 364 -24.27 -6.28 11.19
N PHE A 365 -23.11 -6.28 10.54
CA PHE A 365 -21.93 -5.55 11.02
C PHE A 365 -22.18 -4.04 11.07
N TYR A 366 -22.80 -3.46 10.05
CA TYR A 366 -23.21 -2.05 10.10
C TYR A 366 -24.12 -1.77 11.29
N SER A 367 -25.04 -2.68 11.66
CA SER A 367 -25.89 -2.49 12.85
C SER A 367 -25.13 -2.54 14.19
N TYR A 368 -23.89 -3.05 14.20
CA TYR A 368 -23.08 -3.21 15.41
C TYR A 368 -22.10 -2.06 15.66
N VAL A 369 -21.57 -1.45 14.61
CA VAL A 369 -20.42 -0.51 14.73
C VAL A 369 -20.71 0.92 14.26
N GLN A 370 -21.96 1.19 13.90
CA GLN A 370 -22.45 2.51 13.47
C GLN A 370 -23.22 3.26 14.56
#